data_AF-A0A4V4RY87-F1
#
_entry.id   AF-A0A4V4RY87-F1
#
_cell.length_a   1.000
_cell.length_b   1.000
_cell.length_c   1.000
_cell.angle_alpha   90.00
_cell.angle_beta   90.00
_cell.angle_gamma   90.00
#
_symmetry.space_group_name_H-M   'P 1'
#
loop_
_entity.id
_entity.type
_entity.pdbx_description
1 polymer ?
#
loop_
_entity_poly.entity_id
_entity_poly.type
_entity_poly.pdbx_seq_one_letter_code
_entity_poly.pdbx_strand_id
1 'polypeptide(L)'
;MSRCAWVNLNNPLYIAYHDEEWGKPLHDEQALFELLCLESYQAGLSWEIVLNKRQAFRSAFFNYDIQKVAAMTDSELDGLLANPDIIRHKAKLYATRANAQAFLRVQEEFGTFDHYLWSWVNFTSLANPVKSFRELPTKNDLSERLSRDLKKRGFKFVGPVCVYSYLQAAGLLNEHEETCDFRNPLRTN
;
A
#
# COMPACT_ATOMS: atom_id res chain seq x y z
N MET A 1 -11.97 -0.74 23.82
CA MET A 1 -11.66 -1.23 22.47
C MET A 1 -10.17 -1.44 22.37
N SER A 2 -9.74 -2.67 22.14
CA SER A 2 -8.35 -3.08 22.00
C SER A 2 -7.91 -2.98 20.53
N ARG A 3 -6.70 -2.49 20.30
CA ARG A 3 -6.10 -2.30 18.97
C ARG A 3 -4.74 -2.97 18.93
N CYS A 4 -4.20 -3.15 17.72
CA CYS A 4 -2.83 -3.60 17.59
C CYS A 4 -1.84 -2.66 18.29
N ALA A 5 -0.80 -3.21 18.92
CA ALA A 5 0.14 -2.46 19.76
C ALA A 5 1.08 -1.53 18.97
N TRP A 6 1.08 -1.59 17.64
CA TRP A 6 1.81 -0.64 16.79
C TRP A 6 1.06 0.67 16.55
N VAL A 7 -0.24 0.75 16.90
CA VAL A 7 -1.05 1.95 16.68
C VAL A 7 -0.66 3.04 17.68
N ASN A 8 -0.23 4.19 17.18
CA ASN A 8 -0.02 5.36 18.02
C ASN A 8 -1.37 5.99 18.40
N LEU A 9 -1.79 5.80 19.65
CA LEU A 9 -3.08 6.29 20.15
C LEU A 9 -3.18 7.82 20.28
N ASN A 10 -2.07 8.55 20.10
CA ASN A 10 -2.07 10.01 20.10
C ASN A 10 -2.30 10.61 18.70
N ASN A 11 -2.34 9.77 17.65
CA ASN A 11 -2.59 10.22 16.28
C ASN A 11 -3.96 9.72 15.79
N PRO A 12 -4.98 10.60 15.70
CA PRO A 12 -6.31 10.23 15.21
C PRO A 12 -6.31 9.65 13.79
N LEU A 13 -5.43 10.11 12.90
CA LEU A 13 -5.32 9.56 11.55
C LEU A 13 -4.80 8.12 11.58
N TYR A 14 -3.85 7.82 12.46
CA TYR A 14 -3.28 6.47 12.57
C TYR A 14 -4.28 5.48 13.20
N ILE A 15 -5.07 5.96 14.17
CA ILE A 15 -6.22 5.21 14.71
C ILE A 15 -7.23 4.90 13.61
N ALA A 16 -7.69 5.93 12.88
CA ALA A 16 -8.68 5.75 11.81
C ALA A 16 -8.16 4.78 10.73
N TYR A 17 -6.90 4.93 10.31
CA TYR A 17 -6.28 4.01 9.36
C TYR A 17 -6.32 2.55 9.84
N HIS A 18 -5.94 2.28 11.09
CA HIS A 18 -6.00 0.93 11.66
C HIS A 18 -7.44 0.39 11.72
N ASP A 19 -8.36 1.22 12.20
CA ASP A 19 -9.74 0.83 12.50
C ASP A 19 -10.58 0.65 11.22
N GLU A 20 -10.32 1.47 10.21
CA GLU A 20 -11.16 1.65 9.04
C GLU A 20 -10.57 1.06 7.76
N GLU A 21 -9.24 1.00 7.63
CA GLU A 21 -8.57 0.64 6.37
C GLU A 21 -7.69 -0.61 6.50
N TRP A 22 -6.76 -0.65 7.46
CA TRP A 22 -5.70 -1.66 7.52
C TRP A 22 -6.23 -3.07 7.78
N GLY A 23 -5.79 -4.04 6.97
CA GLY A 23 -6.20 -5.43 7.09
C GLY A 23 -7.61 -5.73 6.56
N LYS A 24 -8.32 -4.72 6.02
CA LYS A 24 -9.65 -4.92 5.41
C LYS A 24 -9.52 -5.12 3.90
N PRO A 25 -10.30 -6.05 3.30
CA PRO A 25 -10.26 -6.28 1.86
C PRO A 25 -10.51 -5.00 1.05
N LEU A 26 -9.50 -4.58 0.30
CA LEU A 26 -9.57 -3.44 -0.61
C LEU A 26 -9.63 -3.93 -2.07
N HIS A 27 -10.66 -3.51 -2.79
CA HIS A 27 -10.91 -3.90 -4.19
C HIS A 27 -11.02 -2.71 -5.16
N ASP A 28 -10.97 -1.48 -4.64
CA ASP A 28 -11.02 -0.29 -5.49
C ASP A 28 -9.66 -0.06 -6.18
N GLU A 29 -9.65 0.02 -7.51
CA GLU A 29 -8.43 0.12 -8.32
C GLU A 29 -7.58 1.34 -7.94
N GLN A 30 -8.22 2.50 -7.76
CA GLN A 30 -7.52 3.74 -7.47
C GLN A 30 -6.96 3.74 -6.04
N ALA A 31 -7.69 3.19 -5.08
CA ALA A 31 -7.24 3.02 -3.71
C ALA A 31 -6.09 2.01 -3.60
N LEU A 32 -6.13 0.90 -4.35
CA LEU A 32 -5.04 -0.06 -4.45
C LEU A 32 -3.78 0.61 -5.01
N PHE A 33 -3.92 1.40 -6.07
CA PHE A 33 -2.81 2.18 -6.64
C PHE A 33 -2.25 3.21 -5.66
N GLU A 34 -3.11 4.01 -5.02
CA GLU A 34 -2.73 4.99 -4.00
C GLU A 34 -1.91 4.30 -2.89
N LEU A 35 -2.45 3.22 -2.33
CA LEU A 35 -1.84 2.50 -1.21
C LEU A 35 -0.46 1.93 -1.58
N LEU A 36 -0.33 1.30 -2.76
CA LEU A 36 0.95 0.77 -3.25
C LEU A 36 2.00 1.88 -3.37
N CYS A 37 1.60 3.04 -3.89
CA CYS A 37 2.49 4.19 -4.00
C CYS A 37 2.90 4.73 -2.62
N LEU A 38 1.98 4.87 -1.67
CA LEU A 38 2.29 5.33 -0.31
C LEU A 38 3.25 4.37 0.40
N GLU A 39 3.06 3.05 0.29
CA GLU A 39 3.98 2.05 0.85
C GLU A 39 5.40 2.20 0.28
N SER A 40 5.53 2.55 -1.00
CA SER A 40 6.84 2.83 -1.61
C SER A 40 7.55 4.06 -1.00
N TYR A 41 6.79 5.03 -0.46
CA TYR A 41 7.33 6.19 0.24
C TYR A 41 7.81 5.88 1.65
N GLN A 42 7.26 4.85 2.30
CA GLN A 42 7.62 4.46 3.66
C GLN A 42 9.09 4.08 3.84
N ALA A 43 9.78 3.60 2.80
CA ALA A 43 11.18 3.17 2.91
C ALA A 43 12.08 4.28 3.51
N GLY A 44 12.59 4.02 4.73
CA GLY A 44 13.42 4.95 5.51
C GLY A 44 12.67 5.89 6.46
N LEU A 45 11.35 5.73 6.62
CA LEU A 45 10.45 6.57 7.42
C LEU A 45 9.45 5.70 8.21
N SER A 46 8.76 6.29 9.18
CA SER A 46 7.59 5.64 9.78
C SER A 46 6.38 5.73 8.83
N TRP A 47 5.48 4.75 8.89
CA TRP A 47 4.20 4.82 8.16
C TRP A 47 3.40 6.06 8.56
N GLU A 48 3.42 6.42 9.85
CA GLU A 48 2.75 7.60 10.38
C GLU A 48 3.17 8.90 9.66
N ILE A 49 4.45 9.06 9.31
CA ILE A 49 4.93 10.21 8.51
C ILE A 49 4.28 10.23 7.12
N VAL A 50 4.19 9.08 6.46
CA VAL A 50 3.57 8.95 5.13
C VAL A 50 2.07 9.23 5.21
N LEU A 51 1.39 8.64 6.20
CA LEU A 51 -0.04 8.78 6.42
C LEU A 51 -0.44 10.24 6.69
N ASN A 52 0.32 10.95 7.53
CA ASN A 52 0.09 12.38 7.79
C ASN A 52 0.29 13.26 6.54
N LYS A 53 1.02 12.77 5.53
CA LYS A 53 1.24 13.47 4.24
C LYS A 53 0.31 12.99 3.12
N ARG A 54 -0.56 12.01 3.37
CA ARG A 54 -1.44 11.38 2.37
C ARG A 54 -2.30 12.40 1.62
N GLN A 55 -2.89 13.37 2.31
CA GLN A 55 -3.72 14.39 1.67
C GLN A 55 -2.90 15.30 0.74
N ALA A 56 -1.67 15.67 1.11
CA ALA A 56 -0.78 16.44 0.25
C ALA A 56 -0.36 15.64 -0.99
N PHE A 57 -0.11 14.35 -0.83
CA PHE A 57 0.16 13.44 -1.95
C PHE A 57 -1.03 13.30 -2.89
N ARG A 58 -2.25 13.17 -2.36
CA ARG A 58 -3.48 13.18 -3.17
C ARG A 58 -3.56 14.45 -4.02
N SER A 59 -3.37 15.62 -3.43
CA SER A 59 -3.34 16.87 -4.20
C SER A 59 -2.23 16.89 -5.27
N ALA A 60 -1.02 16.41 -4.94
CA ALA A 60 0.13 16.39 -5.85
C ALA A 60 -0.02 15.41 -7.02
N PHE A 61 -0.78 14.33 -6.84
CA PHE A 61 -0.95 13.24 -7.80
C PHE A 61 -2.38 13.11 -8.29
N PHE A 62 -3.15 14.20 -8.37
CA PHE A 62 -4.52 14.20 -8.91
C PHE A 62 -5.46 13.17 -8.25
N ASN A 63 -5.42 13.08 -6.92
CA ASN A 63 -6.08 12.06 -6.09
C ASN A 63 -5.70 10.62 -6.47
N TYR A 64 -4.50 10.42 -7.03
CA TYR A 64 -4.03 9.15 -7.59
C TYR A 64 -4.88 8.63 -8.77
N ASP A 65 -5.52 9.51 -9.53
CA ASP A 65 -6.09 9.16 -10.83
C ASP A 65 -5.00 8.54 -11.71
N ILE A 66 -5.12 7.22 -11.95
CA ILE A 66 -4.07 6.40 -12.55
C ILE A 66 -3.67 6.93 -13.93
N GLN A 67 -4.64 7.38 -14.74
CA GLN A 67 -4.40 7.90 -16.08
C GLN A 67 -3.67 9.24 -16.03
N LYS A 68 -4.10 10.16 -15.17
CA LYS A 68 -3.44 11.47 -15.00
C LYS A 68 -2.03 11.31 -14.48
N VAL A 69 -1.82 10.45 -13.48
CA VAL A 69 -0.49 10.19 -12.91
C VAL A 69 0.43 9.55 -13.95
N ALA A 70 -0.06 8.60 -14.76
CA ALA A 70 0.71 7.98 -15.83
C ALA A 70 1.15 8.98 -16.91
N ALA A 71 0.35 10.01 -17.15
CA ALA A 71 0.58 11.06 -18.14
C ALA A 71 1.45 12.24 -17.65
N MET A 72 1.80 12.29 -16.35
CA MET A 72 2.60 13.38 -15.81
C MET A 72 3.94 13.54 -16.53
N THR A 73 4.26 14.77 -16.88
CA THR A 73 5.53 15.14 -17.52
C THR A 73 6.67 15.20 -16.50
N ASP A 74 7.91 15.15 -17.00
CA ASP A 74 9.10 15.34 -16.15
C ASP A 74 9.09 16.71 -15.47
N SER A 75 8.61 17.76 -16.16
CA SER A 75 8.51 19.11 -15.59
C SER A 75 7.53 19.18 -14.42
N GLU A 76 6.39 18.48 -14.50
CA GLU A 76 5.42 18.42 -13.40
C GLU A 76 6.01 17.69 -12.19
N LEU A 77 6.67 16.55 -12.42
CA LEU A 77 7.33 15.78 -11.35
C LEU A 77 8.48 16.53 -10.70
N ASP A 78 9.30 17.22 -11.49
CA ASP A 78 10.38 18.06 -10.97
C ASP A 78 9.82 19.26 -10.19
N GLY A 79 8.69 19.82 -10.60
CA GLY A 79 7.97 20.85 -9.85
C GLY A 79 7.56 20.41 -8.44
N LEU A 80 7.19 19.14 -8.26
CA LEU A 80 6.82 18.58 -6.95
C LEU A 80 7.99 18.58 -5.94
N LEU A 81 9.25 18.67 -6.39
CA LEU A 81 10.40 18.80 -5.48
C LEU A 81 10.39 20.09 -4.67
N ALA A 82 9.64 21.11 -5.10
CA ALA A 82 9.45 22.34 -4.35
C ALA A 82 8.37 22.24 -3.26
N ASN A 83 7.52 21.19 -3.27
CA ASN A 83 6.40 21.05 -2.34
C ASN A 83 6.87 20.50 -0.97
N PRO A 84 6.83 21.30 0.12
CA PRO A 84 7.29 20.86 1.44
C PRO A 84 6.33 19.87 2.12
N ASP A 85 5.08 19.79 1.67
CA ASP A 85 4.04 19.01 2.31
C ASP A 85 4.15 17.51 1.98
N ILE A 86 4.87 17.16 0.92
CA ILE A 86 5.17 15.78 0.53
C ILE A 86 6.60 15.35 0.87
N ILE A 87 6.94 14.10 0.57
CA ILE A 87 8.32 13.60 0.68
C ILE A 87 9.05 13.91 -0.63
N ARG A 88 9.99 14.88 -0.57
CA ARG A 88 10.74 15.42 -1.71
C ARG A 88 11.88 14.51 -2.15
N HIS A 89 11.54 13.33 -2.67
CA HIS A 89 12.51 12.35 -3.15
C HIS A 89 12.31 12.09 -4.65
N LYS A 90 13.17 12.69 -5.50
CA LYS A 90 13.03 12.68 -6.97
C LYS A 90 12.75 11.28 -7.54
N ALA A 91 13.56 10.29 -7.19
CA ALA A 91 13.36 8.94 -7.73
C ALA A 91 12.04 8.28 -7.30
N LYS A 92 11.45 8.66 -6.15
CA LYS A 92 10.16 8.12 -5.70
C LYS A 92 8.99 8.83 -6.41
N LEU A 93 9.10 10.14 -6.66
CA LEU A 93 8.12 10.88 -7.48
C LEU A 93 8.04 10.30 -8.90
N TYR A 94 9.18 10.05 -9.54
CA TYR A 94 9.24 9.40 -10.84
C TYR A 94 8.75 7.95 -10.80
N ALA A 95 8.98 7.25 -9.69
CA ALA A 95 8.45 5.90 -9.48
C ALA A 95 6.92 5.88 -9.40
N THR A 96 6.27 6.88 -8.80
CA THR A 96 4.80 6.97 -8.78
C THR A 96 4.21 7.00 -10.19
N ARG A 97 4.77 7.83 -11.10
CA ARG A 97 4.37 7.80 -12.52
C ARG A 97 4.65 6.44 -13.18
N ALA A 98 5.85 5.90 -12.99
CA ALA A 98 6.21 4.60 -13.58
C ALA A 98 5.31 3.46 -13.09
N ASN A 99 4.89 3.52 -11.82
CA ASN A 99 3.95 2.58 -11.21
C ASN A 99 2.55 2.74 -11.80
N ALA A 100 2.08 3.95 -12.05
CA ALA A 100 0.80 4.17 -12.75
C ALA A 100 0.82 3.53 -14.15
N GLN A 101 1.88 3.75 -14.91
CA GLN A 101 2.06 3.13 -16.23
C GLN A 101 2.13 1.60 -16.16
N ALA A 102 2.76 1.05 -15.12
CA ALA A 102 2.81 -0.40 -14.90
C ALA A 102 1.45 -0.97 -14.48
N PHE A 103 0.68 -0.22 -13.69
CA PHE A 103 -0.67 -0.56 -13.27
C PHE A 103 -1.60 -0.69 -14.47
N LEU A 104 -1.57 0.28 -15.40
CA LEU A 104 -2.35 0.23 -16.64
C LEU A 104 -2.01 -1.01 -17.49
N ARG A 105 -0.72 -1.37 -17.62
CA ARG A 105 -0.32 -2.60 -18.33
C ARG A 105 -0.85 -3.87 -17.66
N VAL A 106 -0.92 -3.89 -16.33
CA VAL A 106 -1.53 -5.02 -15.61
C VAL A 106 -3.03 -5.07 -15.86
N GLN A 107 -3.73 -3.94 -15.86
CA GLN A 107 -5.14 -3.90 -16.23
C GLN A 107 -5.38 -4.42 -17.66
N GLU A 108 -4.51 -4.09 -18.61
CA GLU A 108 -4.59 -4.62 -19.97
C GLU A 108 -4.42 -6.15 -20.03
N GLU A 109 -3.52 -6.73 -19.23
CA GLU A 109 -3.23 -8.18 -19.24
C GLU A 109 -4.23 -9.01 -18.41
N PHE A 110 -4.73 -8.48 -17.30
CA PHE A 110 -5.56 -9.21 -16.32
C PHE A 110 -7.00 -8.71 -16.21
N GLY A 111 -7.38 -7.69 -16.98
CA GLY A 111 -8.66 -6.99 -16.88
C GLY A 111 -8.65 -5.89 -15.82
N THR A 112 -8.31 -6.25 -14.58
CA THR A 112 -8.14 -5.28 -13.47
C THR A 112 -6.91 -5.59 -12.64
N PHE A 113 -6.38 -4.59 -11.95
CA PHE A 113 -5.28 -4.81 -11.02
C PHE A 113 -5.74 -5.56 -9.77
N ASP A 114 -6.97 -5.33 -9.31
CA ASP A 114 -7.64 -6.09 -8.26
C ASP A 114 -7.61 -7.59 -8.58
N HIS A 115 -8.07 -7.99 -9.77
CA HIS A 115 -8.08 -9.39 -10.17
C HIS A 115 -6.66 -9.98 -10.21
N TYR A 116 -5.69 -9.24 -10.74
CA TYR A 116 -4.28 -9.62 -10.69
C TYR A 116 -3.79 -9.82 -9.25
N LEU A 117 -3.97 -8.83 -8.38
CA LEU A 117 -3.44 -8.83 -7.03
C LEU A 117 -4.08 -9.91 -6.17
N TRP A 118 -5.41 -10.02 -6.20
CA TRP A 118 -6.15 -10.98 -5.38
C TRP A 118 -6.02 -12.42 -5.86
N SER A 119 -5.66 -12.65 -7.12
CA SER A 119 -5.33 -14.01 -7.60
C SER A 119 -4.17 -14.66 -6.83
N TRP A 120 -3.26 -13.86 -6.26
CA TRP A 120 -2.13 -14.35 -5.46
C TRP A 120 -2.54 -15.00 -4.13
N VAL A 121 -3.77 -14.75 -3.68
CA VAL A 121 -4.37 -15.35 -2.47
C VAL A 121 -5.65 -16.12 -2.81
N ASN A 122 -5.80 -16.57 -4.06
CA ASN A 122 -7.00 -17.25 -4.54
C ASN A 122 -8.30 -16.48 -4.21
N PHE A 123 -8.25 -15.16 -4.32
CA PHE A 123 -9.37 -14.24 -4.05
C PHE A 123 -9.94 -14.33 -2.63
N THR A 124 -9.17 -14.87 -1.68
CA THR A 124 -9.57 -15.00 -0.28
C THR A 124 -8.44 -14.49 0.61
N SER A 125 -8.75 -13.54 1.49
CA SER A 125 -7.78 -13.04 2.46
C SER A 125 -7.20 -14.19 3.31
N LEU A 126 -5.91 -14.14 3.58
CA LEU A 126 -5.23 -15.09 4.46
C LEU A 126 -5.18 -14.50 5.87
N ALA A 127 -5.71 -15.20 6.87
CA ALA A 127 -5.55 -14.83 8.28
C ALA A 127 -4.50 -15.72 8.93
N ASN A 128 -3.43 -15.09 9.42
CA ASN A 128 -2.47 -15.74 10.30
C ASN A 128 -2.77 -15.36 11.75
N PRO A 129 -2.65 -16.28 12.72
CA PRO A 129 -2.69 -15.91 14.13
C PRO A 129 -1.48 -15.04 14.49
N VAL A 130 -1.71 -13.85 15.04
CA VAL A 130 -0.67 -12.90 15.43
C VAL A 130 -0.80 -12.63 16.93
N LYS A 131 0.07 -13.21 17.74
CA LYS A 131 0.08 -12.95 19.19
C LYS A 131 0.64 -11.56 19.52
N SER A 132 1.64 -11.15 18.75
CA SER A 132 2.35 -9.90 18.92
C SER A 132 2.85 -9.42 17.55
N PHE A 133 2.60 -8.16 17.21
CA PHE A 133 3.09 -7.58 15.94
C PHE A 133 4.62 -7.59 15.84
N ARG A 134 5.33 -7.68 16.98
CA ARG A 134 6.79 -7.77 17.02
C ARG A 134 7.32 -9.13 16.55
N GLU A 135 6.45 -10.15 16.51
CA GLU A 135 6.79 -11.49 16.02
C GLU A 135 6.51 -11.64 14.52
N LEU A 136 5.82 -10.67 13.89
CA LEU A 136 5.61 -10.68 12.46
C LEU A 136 6.95 -10.54 11.72
N PRO A 137 7.17 -11.33 10.67
CA PRO A 137 8.33 -11.13 9.82
C PRO A 137 8.21 -9.80 9.07
N THR A 138 9.31 -9.31 8.52
CA THR A 138 9.27 -8.10 7.68
C THR A 138 8.90 -8.41 6.22
N LYS A 139 8.87 -9.69 5.83
CA LYS A 139 8.53 -10.21 4.51
C LYS A 139 8.24 -11.70 4.58
N ASN A 140 7.57 -12.27 3.58
CA ASN A 140 7.32 -13.71 3.48
C ASN A 140 7.46 -14.21 2.02
N ASP A 141 7.30 -15.52 1.80
CA ASP A 141 7.40 -16.12 0.47
C ASP A 141 6.42 -15.52 -0.55
N LEU A 142 5.22 -15.12 -0.10
CA LEU A 142 4.23 -14.47 -0.94
C LEU A 142 4.74 -13.09 -1.41
N SER A 143 5.18 -12.24 -0.48
CA SER A 143 5.67 -10.90 -0.81
C SER A 143 6.95 -10.92 -1.64
N GLU A 144 7.80 -11.93 -1.46
CA GLU A 144 8.99 -12.13 -2.30
C GLU A 144 8.64 -12.51 -3.74
N ARG A 145 7.68 -13.43 -3.93
CA ARG A 145 7.22 -13.83 -5.27
C ARG A 145 6.51 -12.67 -5.97
N LEU A 146 5.59 -12.00 -5.29
CA LEU A 146 4.86 -10.85 -5.84
C LEU A 146 5.79 -9.67 -6.12
N SER A 147 6.76 -9.36 -5.24
CA SER A 147 7.77 -8.34 -5.49
C SER A 147 8.57 -8.60 -6.77
N ARG A 148 8.96 -9.85 -7.02
CA ARG A 148 9.67 -10.21 -8.27
C ARG A 148 8.77 -10.00 -9.48
N ASP A 149 7.50 -10.37 -9.38
CA ASP A 149 6.54 -10.24 -10.48
C ASP A 149 6.23 -8.77 -10.81
N LEU A 150 5.90 -7.95 -9.79
CA LEU A 150 5.71 -6.51 -9.94
C LEU A 150 6.94 -5.84 -10.57
N LYS A 151 8.16 -6.20 -10.16
CA LYS A 151 9.39 -5.67 -10.78
C LYS A 151 9.51 -6.04 -12.26
N LYS A 152 9.20 -7.28 -12.63
CA LYS A 152 9.18 -7.71 -14.05
C LYS A 152 8.17 -6.91 -14.87
N ARG A 153 7.06 -6.50 -14.26
CA ARG A 153 6.00 -5.68 -14.86
C ARG A 153 6.32 -4.18 -14.92
N GLY A 154 7.47 -3.79 -14.37
CA GLY A 154 8.02 -2.44 -14.44
C GLY A 154 7.73 -1.57 -13.21
N PHE A 155 7.07 -2.09 -12.18
CA PHE A 155 6.89 -1.38 -10.91
C PHE A 155 8.25 -1.10 -10.25
N LYS A 156 8.32 0.04 -9.55
CA LYS A 156 9.50 0.58 -8.89
C LYS A 156 9.24 0.74 -7.39
N PHE A 157 10.30 0.63 -6.58
CA PHE A 157 10.24 0.71 -5.11
C PHE A 157 9.32 -0.34 -4.44
N VAL A 158 9.05 -1.45 -5.13
CA VAL A 158 8.24 -2.58 -4.66
C VAL A 158 9.12 -3.74 -4.17
N GLY A 159 9.98 -3.48 -3.17
CA GLY A 159 10.77 -4.54 -2.52
C GLY A 159 9.90 -5.49 -1.67
N PRO A 160 10.38 -6.70 -1.31
CA PRO A 160 9.56 -7.67 -0.57
C PRO A 160 8.99 -7.18 0.76
N VAL A 161 9.70 -6.28 1.45
CA VAL A 161 9.21 -5.66 2.69
C VAL A 161 8.05 -4.70 2.42
N CYS A 162 8.21 -3.80 1.45
CA CYS A 162 7.15 -2.89 0.99
C CYS A 162 5.91 -3.67 0.51
N VAL A 163 6.12 -4.74 -0.28
CA VAL A 163 5.02 -5.58 -0.77
C VAL A 163 4.34 -6.33 0.38
N TYR A 164 5.07 -6.74 1.42
CA TYR A 164 4.48 -7.39 2.58
C TYR A 164 3.57 -6.42 3.35
N SER A 165 4.06 -5.22 3.66
CA SER A 165 3.24 -4.15 4.26
C SER A 165 2.00 -3.84 3.41
N TYR A 166 2.17 -3.73 2.09
CA TYR A 166 1.07 -3.49 1.15
C TYR A 166 0.00 -4.59 1.19
N LEU A 167 0.41 -5.86 1.23
CA LEU A 167 -0.51 -7.00 1.31
C LEU A 167 -1.30 -7.01 2.62
N GLN A 168 -0.68 -6.63 3.73
CA GLN A 168 -1.36 -6.45 5.01
C GLN A 168 -2.34 -5.27 4.95
N ALA A 169 -1.88 -4.11 4.47
CA ALA A 169 -2.68 -2.91 4.40
C ALA A 169 -3.91 -3.04 3.49
N ALA A 170 -3.76 -3.71 2.34
CA ALA A 170 -4.86 -3.97 1.39
C ALA A 170 -5.78 -5.14 1.80
N GLY A 171 -5.49 -5.80 2.93
CA GLY A 171 -6.32 -6.88 3.47
C GLY A 171 -6.19 -8.23 2.77
N LEU A 172 -5.16 -8.43 1.93
CA LEU A 172 -4.81 -9.76 1.42
C LEU A 172 -4.29 -10.64 2.56
N LEU A 173 -3.58 -10.03 3.51
CA LEU A 173 -3.16 -10.64 4.76
C LEU A 173 -3.87 -9.92 5.92
N ASN A 174 -4.75 -10.63 6.62
CA ASN A 174 -5.35 -10.11 7.86
C ASN A 174 -4.47 -10.55 9.04
N GLU A 175 -3.58 -9.65 9.45
CA GLU A 175 -2.59 -9.87 10.50
C GLU A 175 -2.79 -8.93 11.69
N HIS A 176 -4.05 -8.56 11.96
CA HIS A 176 -4.41 -7.96 13.25
C HIS A 176 -4.05 -8.91 14.39
N GLU A 177 -3.55 -8.35 15.50
CA GLU A 177 -3.25 -9.12 16.70
C GLU A 177 -4.49 -9.84 17.23
N GLU A 178 -4.32 -11.01 17.84
CA GLU A 178 -5.43 -11.85 18.34
C GLU A 178 -6.33 -11.11 19.35
N THR A 179 -5.75 -10.15 20.07
CA THR A 179 -6.42 -9.31 21.06
C THR A 179 -7.02 -8.03 20.46
N CYS A 180 -6.90 -7.80 19.15
CA CYS A 180 -7.41 -6.62 18.48
C CYS A 180 -8.90 -6.77 18.17
N ASP A 181 -9.73 -5.81 18.58
CA ASP A 181 -11.19 -5.82 18.32
C ASP A 181 -11.52 -5.61 16.83
N PHE A 182 -10.54 -5.15 16.05
CA PHE A 182 -10.66 -4.94 14.59
C PHE A 182 -10.18 -6.12 13.76
N ARG A 183 -9.72 -7.19 14.43
CA ARG A 183 -9.48 -8.47 13.78
C ARG A 183 -10.81 -9.04 13.30
N ASN A 184 -11.22 -8.64 12.10
CA ASN A 184 -12.44 -9.17 11.51
C ASN A 184 -12.23 -10.68 11.30
N PRO A 185 -13.03 -11.57 11.90
CA PRO A 185 -12.89 -12.99 11.64
C PRO A 185 -13.25 -13.21 10.18
N LEU A 186 -12.23 -13.38 9.33
CA LEU A 186 -12.44 -13.88 7.97
C LEU A 186 -13.21 -15.18 8.14
N ARG A 187 -14.35 -15.29 7.45
CA ARG A 187 -15.18 -16.50 7.48
C ARG A 187 -14.27 -17.70 7.21
N THR A 188 -14.01 -18.48 8.25
CA THR A 188 -13.54 -19.84 8.09
C THR A 188 -14.66 -20.57 7.37
N ASN A 189 -14.41 -21.03 6.15
CA ASN A 189 -15.28 -22.02 5.49
C ASN A 189 -15.52 -23.21 6.42
#